data_AF-A0A1I0VR19-F1
#
_entry.id   AF-A0A1I0VR19-F1
#
_cell.length_a   1.000
_cell.length_b   1.000
_cell.length_c   1.000
_cell.angle_alpha   90.00
_cell.angle_beta   90.00
_cell.angle_gamma   90.00
#
_symmetry.space_group_name_H-M   'P 1'
#
loop_
_entity.id
_entity.type
_entity.pdbx_description
1 polymer ?
#
loop_
_entity_poly.entity_id
_entity_poly.type
_entity_poly.pdbx_seq_one_letter_code
_entity_poly.pdbx_strand_id
1 'polypeptide(L)'
;MKKLLLTLVALLILTCQSAFAANPYPATLDDGNLVFVDGFKGYGIYAVRSSVDVQNYNPPQYKIAINTISVNVDTGQRGSVQTYYFRYNWDSKTVYYYSRQKDAWVMWDLNRIYGHADGAPLIPNLAEVAFVSAYNMKFYGDKQSYTYGSWQRVIPLSLYQALGI
;
A
#
# COMPACT_ATOMS: atom_id res chain seq x y z
N MET A 1 -7.09 -19.93 49.40
CA MET A 1 -7.83 -19.36 48.26
C MET A 1 -7.26 -18.00 47.80
N LYS A 2 -7.07 -17.00 48.68
CA LYS A 2 -6.50 -15.68 48.29
C LYS A 2 -5.14 -15.75 47.58
N LYS A 3 -4.24 -16.63 48.02
CA LYS A 3 -2.92 -16.83 47.38
C LYS A 3 -3.03 -17.39 45.95
N LEU A 4 -3.94 -18.34 45.73
CA LEU A 4 -4.21 -18.96 44.43
C LEU A 4 -4.83 -17.96 43.43
N LEU A 5 -5.71 -17.09 43.92
CA LEU A 5 -6.32 -16.02 43.13
C LEU A 5 -5.26 -14.98 42.69
N LEU A 6 -4.34 -14.59 43.58
CA LEU A 6 -3.23 -13.70 43.22
C LEU A 6 -2.28 -14.31 42.19
N THR A 7 -2.00 -15.62 42.29
CA THR A 7 -1.15 -16.31 41.30
C THR A 7 -1.83 -16.38 39.93
N LEU A 8 -3.15 -16.62 39.89
CA LEU A 8 -3.91 -16.65 38.63
C LEU A 8 -3.99 -15.26 37.97
N VAL A 9 -4.18 -14.20 38.75
CA VAL A 9 -4.18 -12.81 38.25
C VAL A 9 -2.80 -12.40 37.74
N ALA A 10 -1.71 -12.78 38.43
CA ALA A 10 -0.35 -12.51 37.95
C ALA A 10 -0.03 -13.26 36.64
N LEU A 11 -0.53 -14.49 36.48
CA LEU A 11 -0.38 -15.28 35.26
C LEU A 11 -1.17 -14.69 34.08
N LEU A 12 -2.37 -14.15 34.33
CA LEU A 12 -3.18 -13.44 33.33
C LEU A 12 -2.55 -12.11 32.87
N ILE A 13 -1.84 -11.40 33.75
CA ILE A 13 -1.12 -10.17 33.39
C ILE A 13 0.13 -10.48 32.55
N LEU A 14 0.79 -11.62 32.79
CA LEU A 14 1.93 -12.10 32.00
C LEU A 14 1.54 -12.61 30.61
N THR A 15 0.36 -13.22 30.44
CA THR A 15 -0.12 -13.69 29.13
C THR A 15 -0.83 -12.62 28.30
N CYS A 16 -1.16 -11.47 28.90
CA CYS A 16 -1.74 -10.34 28.16
C CYS A 16 -0.70 -9.53 27.37
N GLN A 17 0.59 -9.90 27.43
CA GLN A 17 1.61 -9.44 26.50
C GLN A 17 1.56 -10.27 25.22
N SER A 18 0.43 -10.25 24.51
CA SER A 18 0.49 -10.46 23.07
C SER A 18 1.31 -9.29 22.52
N ALA A 19 2.62 -9.48 22.37
CA ALA A 19 3.43 -8.62 21.54
C ALA A 19 2.85 -8.69 20.13
N PHE A 20 1.88 -7.83 19.84
CA PHE A 20 1.64 -7.40 18.48
C PHE A 20 2.98 -6.82 18.07
N ALA A 21 3.77 -7.57 17.30
CA ALA A 21 4.93 -7.02 16.64
C ALA A 21 4.40 -5.81 15.87
N ALA A 22 4.69 -4.61 16.37
CA ALA A 22 4.30 -3.40 15.70
C ALA A 22 4.85 -3.50 14.27
N ASN A 23 3.99 -3.29 13.27
CA ASN A 23 4.45 -3.25 11.89
C ASN A 23 5.62 -2.26 11.85
N PRO A 24 6.85 -2.69 11.47
CA PRO A 24 8.02 -1.81 11.48
C PRO A 24 7.88 -0.66 10.47
N TYR A 25 6.87 -0.75 9.61
CA TYR A 25 6.48 0.29 8.68
C TYR A 25 5.22 1.01 9.18
N PRO A 26 5.35 2.24 9.73
CA PRO A 26 4.19 3.09 10.01
C PRO A 26 3.28 3.22 8.79
N ALA A 27 1.96 3.18 9.00
CA ALA A 27 1.01 3.31 7.89
C ALA A 27 1.15 4.65 7.15
N THR A 28 1.51 5.70 7.90
CA THR A 28 1.77 7.03 7.37
C THR A 28 2.95 7.71 8.06
N LEU A 29 3.60 8.64 7.35
CA LEU A 29 4.58 9.60 7.88
C LEU A 29 4.20 11.03 7.40
N ASP A 30 4.89 12.04 7.93
CA ASP A 30 4.73 13.46 7.55
C ASP A 30 3.26 13.92 7.55
N ASP A 31 2.60 13.80 8.70
CA ASP A 31 1.20 14.18 8.90
C ASP A 31 0.21 13.55 7.89
N GLY A 32 0.54 12.34 7.43
CA GLY A 32 -0.31 11.60 6.48
C GLY A 32 0.02 11.86 5.01
N ASN A 33 1.04 12.67 4.69
CA ASN A 33 1.44 12.93 3.31
C ASN A 33 2.21 11.75 2.69
N LEU A 34 2.96 11.01 3.50
CA LEU A 34 3.64 9.78 3.08
C LEU A 34 2.81 8.58 3.49
N VAL A 35 2.35 7.78 2.53
CA VAL A 35 1.51 6.59 2.77
C VAL A 35 2.29 5.33 2.42
N PHE A 36 2.37 4.39 3.35
CA PHE A 36 3.07 3.13 3.13
C PHE A 36 2.38 2.29 2.03
N VAL A 37 3.15 1.85 1.04
CA VAL A 37 2.62 1.05 -0.09
C VAL A 37 3.33 -0.29 -0.28
N ASP A 38 4.58 -0.42 0.18
CA ASP A 38 5.35 -1.67 0.11
C ASP A 38 6.51 -1.64 1.11
N GLY A 39 6.94 -2.79 1.62
CA GLY A 39 8.10 -2.95 2.49
C GLY A 39 9.03 -4.05 1.98
N PHE A 40 10.32 -3.75 1.84
CA PHE A 40 11.31 -4.72 1.38
C PHE A 40 12.66 -4.53 2.07
N LYS A 41 13.21 -5.61 2.64
CA LYS A 41 14.56 -5.67 3.25
C LYS A 41 14.90 -4.52 4.21
N GLY A 42 13.99 -4.17 5.11
CA GLY A 42 14.21 -3.08 6.09
C GLY A 42 13.95 -1.66 5.54
N TYR A 43 13.39 -1.54 4.34
CA TYR A 43 12.95 -0.26 3.79
C TYR A 43 11.44 -0.26 3.57
N GLY A 44 10.76 0.77 4.05
CA GLY A 44 9.39 1.08 3.66
C GLY A 44 9.39 1.98 2.44
N ILE A 45 8.54 1.69 1.47
CA ILE A 45 8.29 2.51 0.30
C ILE A 45 6.99 3.27 0.55
N TYR A 46 7.06 4.59 0.48
CA TYR A 46 5.95 5.49 0.76
C TYR A 46 5.58 6.29 -0.48
N ALA A 47 4.29 6.35 -0.78
CA ALA A 47 3.71 7.23 -1.77
C ALA A 47 3.63 8.66 -1.24
N VAL A 48 4.06 9.65 -2.02
CA VAL A 48 4.00 11.08 -1.65
C VAL A 48 2.69 11.65 -2.17
N ARG A 49 1.65 11.76 -1.34
CA ARG A 49 0.28 12.15 -1.78
C ARG A 49 0.25 13.52 -2.44
N SER A 50 0.97 14.49 -1.89
CA SER A 50 1.04 15.85 -2.45
C SER A 50 1.75 15.94 -3.80
N SER A 51 2.42 14.88 -4.25
CA SER A 51 3.14 14.84 -5.53
C SER A 51 2.29 14.39 -6.72
N VAL A 52 1.01 14.10 -6.48
CA VAL A 52 0.10 13.60 -7.51
C VAL A 52 -0.06 14.61 -8.63
N ASP A 53 0.17 14.14 -9.86
CA ASP A 53 0.06 14.92 -11.09
C ASP A 53 -0.96 14.24 -12.02
N VAL A 54 -2.10 14.92 -12.24
CA VAL A 54 -3.15 14.43 -13.14
C VAL A 54 -2.82 14.84 -14.57
N GLN A 55 -2.34 13.87 -15.35
CA GLN A 55 -1.90 14.08 -16.72
C GLN A 55 -3.03 13.96 -17.75
N ASN A 56 -4.09 13.24 -17.41
CA ASN A 56 -5.29 13.14 -18.22
C ASN A 56 -6.50 12.78 -17.35
N TYR A 57 -7.55 13.58 -17.46
CA TYR A 57 -8.87 13.32 -16.89
C TYR A 57 -9.89 13.20 -18.03
N ASN A 58 -10.18 11.97 -18.46
CA ASN A 58 -11.17 11.71 -19.52
C ASN A 58 -11.95 10.43 -19.20
N PRO A 59 -12.84 10.45 -18.18
CA PRO A 59 -13.59 9.28 -17.76
C PRO A 59 -14.18 8.50 -18.95
N PRO A 60 -14.05 7.16 -18.99
CA PRO A 60 -13.54 6.28 -17.94
C PRO A 60 -12.00 6.12 -17.91
N GLN A 61 -11.25 6.87 -18.73
CA GLN A 61 -9.80 6.78 -18.85
C GLN A 61 -9.07 7.88 -18.06
N TYR A 62 -8.08 7.50 -17.27
CA TYR A 62 -7.30 8.45 -16.47
C TYR A 62 -5.81 8.20 -16.64
N LYS A 63 -4.98 9.24 -16.52
CA LYS A 63 -3.52 9.12 -16.43
C LYS A 63 -3.03 9.96 -15.27
N ILE A 64 -2.31 9.34 -14.34
CA ILE A 64 -1.83 9.96 -13.11
C ILE A 64 -0.37 9.58 -12.90
N ALA A 65 0.46 10.55 -12.51
CA ALA A 65 1.79 10.30 -11.99
C ALA A 65 1.84 10.54 -10.48
N ILE A 66 2.70 9.80 -9.78
CA ILE A 66 2.93 9.96 -8.34
C ILE A 66 4.38 9.62 -8.01
N ASN A 67 4.94 10.29 -7.01
CA ASN A 67 6.26 9.98 -6.49
C ASN A 67 6.20 8.98 -5.33
N THR A 68 7.28 8.22 -5.18
CA THR A 68 7.59 7.45 -3.99
C THR A 68 8.93 7.84 -3.40
N ILE A 69 9.10 7.53 -2.11
CA ILE A 69 10.37 7.61 -1.41
C ILE A 69 10.56 6.35 -0.57
N SER A 70 11.78 5.81 -0.52
CA SER A 70 12.12 4.74 0.41
C SER A 70 12.59 5.32 1.75
N VAL A 71 12.27 4.65 2.85
CA VAL A 71 12.66 5.04 4.21
C VAL A 71 13.19 3.81 4.92
N ASN A 72 14.43 3.86 5.40
CA ASN A 72 14.98 2.79 6.24
C ASN A 72 14.25 2.77 7.59
N VAL A 73 13.80 1.59 8.03
CA VAL A 73 12.98 1.47 9.25
C VAL A 73 13.76 1.69 10.53
N ASP A 74 15.05 1.38 10.54
CA ASP A 74 15.88 1.48 11.73
C ASP A 74 16.45 2.89 11.90
N THR A 75 16.86 3.52 10.79
CA THR A 75 17.54 4.82 10.82
C THR A 75 16.66 6.01 10.44
N GLY A 76 15.49 5.75 9.84
CA GLY A 76 14.64 6.80 9.26
C GLY A 76 15.24 7.48 8.01
N GLN A 77 16.39 7.01 7.52
CA GLN A 77 17.06 7.59 6.35
C GLN A 77 16.18 7.45 5.11
N ARG A 78 15.99 8.57 4.40
CA ARG A 78 15.20 8.63 3.18
C ARG A 78 16.08 8.44 1.94
N GLY A 79 15.61 7.64 0.99
CA GLY A 79 16.25 7.43 -0.30
C GLY A 79 15.84 8.46 -1.36
N SER A 80 16.26 8.22 -2.59
CA SER A 80 15.88 9.05 -3.73
C SER A 80 14.41 8.93 -4.09
N VAL A 81 13.84 10.03 -4.57
CA VAL A 81 12.47 10.07 -5.10
C VAL A 81 12.38 9.31 -6.43
N GLN A 82 11.33 8.52 -6.60
CA GLN A 82 11.01 7.84 -7.86
C GLN A 82 9.61 8.19 -8.33
N THR A 83 9.47 8.56 -9.60
CA THR A 83 8.15 8.85 -10.22
C THR A 83 7.60 7.63 -10.95
N TYR A 84 6.36 7.28 -10.64
CA TYR A 84 5.58 6.23 -11.28
C TYR A 84 4.43 6.85 -12.09
N TYR A 85 4.07 6.18 -13.17
CA TYR A 85 2.99 6.62 -14.06
C TYR A 85 1.99 5.50 -14.23
N PHE A 86 0.71 5.85 -14.13
CA PHE A 86 -0.40 4.92 -14.25
C PHE A 86 -1.42 5.40 -15.26
N ARG A 87 -1.98 4.47 -16.04
CA ARG A 87 -3.20 4.64 -16.81
C ARG A 87 -4.28 3.77 -16.21
N TYR A 88 -5.48 4.32 -16.07
CA TYR A 88 -6.61 3.65 -15.46
C TYR A 88 -7.75 3.54 -16.46
N ASN A 89 -8.44 2.40 -16.44
CA ASN A 89 -9.77 2.25 -16.99
C ASN A 89 -10.73 1.99 -15.82
N TRP A 90 -11.63 2.94 -15.55
CA TRP A 90 -12.56 2.87 -14.43
C TRP A 90 -13.61 1.77 -14.58
N ASP A 91 -14.12 1.56 -15.79
CA ASP A 91 -15.19 0.59 -16.02
C ASP A 91 -14.69 -0.84 -15.86
N SER A 92 -13.53 -1.14 -16.44
CA SER A 92 -12.91 -2.48 -16.32
C SER A 92 -12.14 -2.67 -15.01
N LYS A 93 -11.89 -1.59 -14.26
CA LYS A 93 -11.01 -1.56 -13.08
C LYS A 93 -9.63 -2.12 -13.39
N THR A 94 -9.05 -1.67 -14.51
CA THR A 94 -7.73 -2.08 -14.99
C THR A 94 -6.73 -0.95 -14.83
N VAL A 95 -5.52 -1.29 -14.37
CA VAL A 95 -4.39 -0.37 -14.31
C VAL A 95 -3.30 -0.83 -15.27
N TYR A 96 -2.72 0.12 -15.99
CA TYR A 96 -1.44 -0.05 -16.69
C TYR A 96 -0.41 0.82 -15.98
N TYR A 97 0.77 0.28 -15.74
CA TYR A 97 1.91 1.03 -15.23
C TYR A 97 2.98 1.15 -16.31
N TYR A 98 3.71 2.26 -16.31
CA TYR A 98 4.84 2.41 -17.22
C TYR A 98 6.07 1.70 -16.65
N SER A 99 6.52 0.63 -17.32
CA SER A 99 7.73 -0.11 -16.96
C SER A 99 8.93 0.50 -17.67
N ARG A 100 9.83 1.13 -16.91
CA ARG A 100 11.09 1.68 -17.45
C ARG A 100 12.00 0.59 -18.02
N GLN A 101 11.99 -0.61 -17.44
CA GLN A 101 12.78 -1.74 -17.92
C GLN A 101 12.35 -2.20 -19.32
N LYS A 102 11.04 -2.19 -19.60
CA LYS A 102 10.48 -2.61 -20.89
C LYS A 102 10.24 -1.45 -21.84
N ASP A 103 10.45 -0.22 -21.38
CA ASP A 103 10.05 1.01 -22.06
C ASP A 103 8.60 0.96 -22.60
N ALA A 104 7.68 0.45 -21.79
CA ALA A 104 6.33 0.14 -22.24
C ALA A 104 5.28 0.26 -21.14
N TRP A 105 4.04 0.50 -21.56
CA TRP A 105 2.87 0.35 -20.69
C TRP A 105 2.54 -1.14 -20.52
N VAL A 106 2.52 -1.59 -19.28
CA VAL A 106 2.24 -2.97 -18.91
C VAL A 106 0.94 -3.01 -18.13
N MET A 107 0.00 -3.84 -18.55
CA MET A 107 -1.22 -4.10 -17.80
C MET A 107 -0.88 -4.84 -16.52
N TRP A 108 -1.40 -4.37 -15.38
CA TRP A 108 -1.33 -5.12 -14.13
C TRP A 108 -2.40 -6.21 -14.12
N ASP A 109 -1.99 -7.48 -14.11
CA ASP A 109 -2.90 -8.62 -14.09
C ASP A 109 -3.20 -9.05 -12.65
N LEU A 110 -4.37 -8.67 -12.16
CA LEU A 110 -4.80 -8.98 -10.80
C LEU A 110 -4.87 -10.49 -10.49
N ASN A 111 -4.99 -11.35 -11.52
CA ASN A 111 -5.11 -12.79 -11.34
C ASN A 111 -3.74 -13.51 -11.43
N ARG A 112 -2.67 -12.75 -11.66
CA ARG A 112 -1.30 -13.27 -11.68
C ARG A 112 -0.65 -13.11 -10.31
N ILE A 113 0.11 -14.12 -9.90
CA ILE A 113 0.99 -14.05 -8.73
C ILE A 113 2.26 -13.28 -9.10
N TYR A 114 2.57 -12.25 -8.32
CA TYR A 114 3.74 -11.38 -8.48
C TYR A 114 4.57 -11.37 -7.20
N GLY A 115 5.89 -11.31 -7.33
CA GLY A 115 6.78 -11.02 -6.20
C GLY A 115 7.20 -9.55 -6.14
N HIS A 116 8.01 -9.18 -5.14
CA HIS A 116 8.62 -7.85 -5.06
C HIS A 116 9.45 -7.51 -6.29
N ALA A 117 10.11 -8.49 -6.92
CA ALA A 117 10.86 -8.29 -8.15
C ALA A 117 9.97 -7.85 -9.33
N ASP A 118 8.69 -8.21 -9.31
CA ASP A 118 7.71 -7.82 -10.33
C ASP A 118 6.96 -6.53 -9.97
N GLY A 119 7.18 -5.99 -8.77
CA GLY A 119 6.52 -4.79 -8.25
C GLY A 119 5.30 -5.04 -7.38
N ALA A 120 5.08 -6.25 -6.85
CA ALA A 120 4.04 -6.50 -5.85
C ALA A 120 4.60 -6.40 -4.42
N PRO A 121 3.86 -5.83 -3.46
CA PRO A 121 2.54 -5.17 -3.58
C PRO A 121 2.57 -3.70 -4.07
N LEU A 122 3.74 -3.15 -4.38
CA LEU A 122 3.92 -1.73 -4.74
C LEU A 122 2.93 -1.21 -5.79
N ILE A 123 2.81 -1.85 -6.95
CA ILE A 123 2.04 -1.33 -8.09
C ILE A 123 0.55 -1.12 -7.78
N PRO A 124 -0.23 -2.12 -7.32
CA PRO A 124 -1.65 -1.90 -7.04
C PRO A 124 -1.86 -0.90 -5.91
N ASN A 125 -1.07 -0.96 -4.83
CA ASN A 125 -1.19 -0.04 -3.70
C ASN A 125 -0.88 1.41 -4.12
N LEU A 126 0.22 1.62 -4.84
CA LEU A 126 0.63 2.95 -5.29
C LEU A 126 -0.35 3.56 -6.29
N ALA A 127 -0.89 2.75 -7.21
CA ALA A 127 -1.92 3.18 -8.13
C ALA A 127 -3.20 3.61 -7.38
N GLU A 128 -3.61 2.87 -6.36
CA GLU A 128 -4.75 3.25 -5.52
C GLU A 128 -4.49 4.56 -4.78
N VAL A 129 -3.31 4.72 -4.14
CA VAL A 129 -2.96 5.98 -3.45
C VAL A 129 -3.00 7.16 -4.42
N ALA A 130 -2.47 7.01 -5.64
CA ALA A 130 -2.50 8.06 -6.64
C ALA A 130 -3.93 8.44 -7.04
N PHE A 131 -4.80 7.46 -7.29
CA PHE A 131 -6.18 7.71 -7.69
C PHE A 131 -7.01 8.33 -6.56
N VAL A 132 -6.90 7.80 -5.34
CA VAL A 132 -7.58 8.33 -4.15
C VAL A 132 -7.10 9.75 -3.85
N SER A 133 -5.80 10.01 -3.94
CA SER A 133 -5.26 11.35 -3.67
C SER A 133 -5.64 12.36 -4.76
N ALA A 134 -5.83 11.93 -6.01
CA ALA A 134 -6.30 12.79 -7.10
C ALA A 134 -7.80 13.13 -7.00
N TYR A 135 -8.63 12.14 -6.64
CA TYR A 135 -10.09 12.22 -6.86
C TYR A 135 -10.93 11.94 -5.61
N ASN A 136 -10.32 11.59 -4.49
CA ASN A 136 -11.00 11.16 -3.25
C ASN A 136 -12.00 10.00 -3.48
N MET A 137 -11.63 9.05 -4.35
CA MET A 137 -12.45 7.92 -4.77
C MET A 137 -11.64 6.63 -4.74
N LYS A 138 -12.25 5.52 -4.30
CA LYS A 138 -11.66 4.18 -4.33
C LYS A 138 -11.68 3.66 -5.76
N PHE A 139 -10.51 3.43 -6.37
CA PHE A 139 -10.44 2.86 -7.72
C PHE A 139 -10.85 1.39 -7.66
N TYR A 140 -10.10 0.55 -6.94
CA TYR A 140 -10.44 -0.86 -6.79
C TYR A 140 -11.60 -1.11 -5.81
N GLY A 141 -11.73 -0.29 -4.77
CA GLY A 141 -12.78 -0.45 -3.75
C GLY A 141 -12.74 -1.84 -3.11
N ASP A 142 -13.87 -2.54 -3.14
CA ASP A 142 -14.03 -3.89 -2.60
C ASP A 142 -13.66 -5.02 -3.58
N LYS A 143 -13.06 -4.67 -4.73
CA LYS A 143 -12.64 -5.66 -5.73
C LYS A 143 -11.70 -6.70 -5.11
N GLN A 144 -12.00 -7.96 -5.40
CA GLN A 144 -11.19 -9.09 -5.00
C GLN A 144 -10.45 -9.68 -6.21
N SER A 145 -9.32 -10.30 -5.95
CA SER A 145 -8.58 -11.15 -6.89
C SER A 145 -8.34 -12.52 -6.29
N TYR A 146 -8.26 -13.53 -7.15
CA TYR A 146 -7.90 -14.88 -6.71
C TYR A 146 -6.38 -15.03 -6.79
N THR A 147 -5.73 -15.05 -5.64
CA THR A 147 -4.26 -15.09 -5.54
C THR A 147 -3.88 -16.02 -4.39
N TYR A 148 -2.79 -16.78 -4.55
CA TYR A 148 -2.34 -17.76 -3.55
C TYR A 148 -3.43 -18.77 -3.10
N GLY A 149 -4.30 -19.17 -4.02
CA GLY A 149 -5.35 -20.15 -3.75
C GLY A 149 -6.54 -19.63 -2.92
N SER A 150 -6.68 -18.31 -2.77
CA SER A 150 -7.80 -17.70 -2.04
C SER A 150 -8.25 -16.38 -2.66
N TRP A 151 -9.50 -16.00 -2.42
CA TRP A 151 -9.99 -14.67 -2.76
C TRP A 151 -9.51 -13.65 -1.73
N GLN A 152 -8.82 -12.62 -2.18
CA GLN A 152 -8.30 -11.55 -1.33
C GLN A 152 -8.67 -10.20 -1.94
N ARG A 153 -8.75 -9.16 -1.11
CA ARG A 153 -8.93 -7.80 -1.63
C ARG A 153 -7.69 -7.40 -2.43
N VAL A 154 -7.89 -6.73 -3.56
CA VAL A 154 -6.79 -6.14 -4.33
C VAL A 154 -6.07 -5.09 -3.47
N ILE A 155 -6.84 -4.28 -2.76
CA ILE A 155 -6.35 -3.26 -1.84
C ILE A 155 -6.70 -3.63 -0.40
N PRO A 156 -5.71 -3.74 0.51
CA PRO A 156 -5.96 -4.02 1.91
C PRO A 156 -6.70 -2.85 2.58
N LEU A 157 -7.61 -3.18 3.51
CA LEU A 157 -8.39 -2.16 4.23
C LEU A 157 -7.52 -1.17 5.00
N SER A 158 -6.36 -1.62 5.50
CA SER A 158 -5.39 -0.77 6.18
C SER A 158 -4.87 0.38 5.32
N LEU A 159 -4.79 0.20 4.00
CA LEU A 159 -4.40 1.28 3.08
C LEU A 159 -5.48 2.35 3.00
N TYR A 160 -6.76 1.96 2.95
CA TYR A 160 -7.86 2.92 2.98
C TYR A 160 -7.95 3.67 4.30
N GLN A 161 -7.72 2.97 5.43
CA GLN A 161 -7.61 3.61 6.75
C GLN A 161 -6.47 4.63 6.78
N ALA A 162 -5.31 4.31 6.22
CA ALA A 162 -4.17 5.23 6.11
C ALA A 162 -4.47 6.46 5.22
N LEU A 163 -5.34 6.30 4.23
CA LEU A 163 -5.79 7.38 3.35
C LEU A 163 -6.93 8.23 3.95
N GLY A 164 -7.55 7.75 5.04
CA GLY A 164 -8.67 8.41 5.71
C GLY A 164 -10.01 8.25 4.98
N ILE A 165 -10.21 7.15 4.24
CA ILE A 165 -11.42 6.93 3.40
C ILE A 165 -12.07 5.56 3.56
#